data_AF-A0A4Z1CH89-F1
#
_entry.id   AF-A0A4Z1CH89-F1
#
_cell.length_a   1.000
_cell.length_b   1.000
_cell.length_c   1.000
_cell.angle_alpha   90.00
_cell.angle_beta   90.00
_cell.angle_gamma   90.00
#
_symmetry.space_group_name_H-M   'P 1'
#
loop_
_entity.id
_entity.type
_entity.pdbx_description
1 polymer ?
#
loop_
_entity_poly.entity_id
_entity_poly.type
_entity_poly.pdbx_seq_one_letter_code
_entity_poly.pdbx_strand_id
1 'polypeptide(L)'
;MRTTSRTALAAVTLAAAAEAALIQLGRTYGSTPAERAAALPGDSLVPRPKVQTDHAVTIDAPPSAVWPWLVQMGWGRAGWYTARWVDRLFFPANGPSADHVVAELQDIDVGTFIPDGPPETECGLHVVELRAERALVLRSNSHLPKAWRRWAELDWTWAFVLTPVDGGRRTRYHFRSRWVTEPWWFSLLGLLGVVPADFVMARDHLRGVKARAEAAPG
;
A
#
# COMPACT_ATOMS: atom_id res chain seq x y z
N MET A 1 -28.83 -35.66 -11.58
CA MET A 1 -27.99 -35.32 -10.40
C MET A 1 -26.48 -35.29 -10.68
N ARG A 2 -25.90 -36.03 -11.64
CA ARG A 2 -24.43 -36.01 -11.90
C ARG A 2 -23.91 -34.76 -12.64
N THR A 3 -24.71 -34.14 -13.49
CA THR A 3 -24.33 -32.95 -14.29
C THR A 3 -24.22 -31.68 -13.44
N THR A 4 -25.15 -31.48 -12.50
CA THR A 4 -25.17 -30.35 -11.57
C THR A 4 -23.96 -30.32 -10.63
N SER A 5 -23.44 -31.50 -10.26
CA SER A 5 -22.23 -31.63 -9.44
C SER A 5 -20.95 -31.26 -10.20
N ARG A 6 -20.89 -31.57 -11.51
CA ARG A 6 -19.74 -31.22 -12.36
C ARG A 6 -19.66 -29.72 -12.67
N THR A 7 -20.80 -29.08 -12.91
CA THR A 7 -20.85 -27.63 -13.14
C THR A 7 -20.53 -26.84 -11.88
N ALA A 8 -21.03 -27.27 -10.72
CA ALA A 8 -20.68 -26.67 -9.43
C ALA A 8 -19.18 -26.80 -9.13
N LEU A 9 -18.60 -27.98 -9.35
CA LEU A 9 -17.16 -28.20 -9.16
C LEU A 9 -16.32 -27.33 -10.11
N ALA A 10 -16.69 -27.23 -11.38
CA ALA A 10 -15.99 -26.39 -12.35
C ALA A 10 -16.04 -24.90 -11.97
N ALA A 11 -17.19 -24.41 -11.51
CA ALA A 11 -17.34 -23.03 -11.05
C ALA A 11 -16.47 -22.73 -9.81
N VAL A 12 -16.43 -23.64 -8.83
CA VAL A 12 -15.57 -23.50 -7.65
C VAL A 12 -14.08 -23.48 -8.03
N THR A 13 -13.66 -24.37 -8.93
CA THR A 13 -12.26 -24.41 -9.40
C THR A 13 -11.88 -23.11 -10.12
N LEU A 14 -12.76 -22.59 -10.98
CA LEU A 14 -12.52 -21.33 -11.69
C LEU A 14 -12.42 -20.15 -10.71
N ALA A 15 -13.32 -20.08 -9.73
CA ALA A 15 -13.30 -19.04 -8.71
C ALA A 15 -12.01 -19.11 -7.87
N ALA A 16 -11.61 -20.30 -7.45
CA ALA A 16 -10.36 -20.50 -6.70
C ALA A 16 -9.12 -20.13 -7.52
N ALA A 17 -9.09 -20.46 -8.81
CA ALA A 17 -7.98 -20.09 -9.70
C ALA A 17 -7.92 -18.57 -9.92
N ALA A 18 -9.07 -17.91 -10.11
CA ALA A 18 -9.15 -16.46 -10.24
C ALA A 18 -8.67 -15.76 -8.96
N GLU A 19 -9.11 -16.23 -7.80
CA GLU A 19 -8.68 -15.72 -6.49
C GLU A 19 -7.18 -15.88 -6.29
N ALA A 20 -6.63 -17.07 -6.58
CA ALA A 20 -5.20 -17.32 -6.48
C ALA A 20 -4.38 -16.39 -7.41
N ALA A 21 -4.89 -16.11 -8.61
CA ALA A 21 -4.26 -15.17 -9.53
C ALA A 21 -4.31 -13.73 -9.00
N LEU A 22 -5.43 -13.28 -8.43
CA LEU A 22 -5.56 -11.96 -7.81
C LEU A 22 -4.65 -11.81 -6.59
N ILE A 23 -4.57 -12.83 -5.74
CA ILE A 23 -3.63 -12.86 -4.60
C ILE A 23 -2.19 -12.75 -5.09
N GLN A 24 -1.84 -13.48 -6.15
CA GLN A 24 -0.49 -13.41 -6.72
C GLN A 24 -0.19 -12.01 -7.26
N LEU A 25 -1.11 -11.43 -8.02
CA LEU A 25 -0.97 -10.08 -8.56
C LEU A 25 -0.88 -9.03 -7.44
N GLY A 26 -1.73 -9.13 -6.43
CA GLY A 26 -1.72 -8.25 -5.26
C GLY A 26 -0.55 -8.45 -4.31
N ARG A 27 0.26 -9.49 -4.51
CA ARG A 27 1.53 -9.66 -3.81
C ARG A 27 2.72 -9.12 -4.57
N THR A 28 2.68 -9.12 -5.90
CA THR A 28 3.91 -8.99 -6.69
C THR A 28 3.82 -8.00 -7.86
N TYR A 29 2.74 -7.22 -7.99
CA TYR A 29 2.57 -6.36 -9.17
C TYR A 29 3.76 -5.41 -9.38
N GLY A 30 4.41 -5.57 -10.54
CA GLY A 30 5.53 -4.75 -10.97
C GLY A 30 6.87 -5.01 -10.25
N SER A 31 6.91 -5.80 -9.17
CA SER A 31 8.14 -6.15 -8.46
C SER A 31 8.84 -7.38 -9.04
N THR A 32 10.16 -7.40 -8.94
CA THR A 32 11.02 -8.52 -9.36
C THR A 32 11.29 -9.48 -8.19
N PRO A 33 11.65 -10.74 -8.45
CA PRO A 33 12.05 -11.67 -7.38
C PRO A 33 13.21 -11.14 -6.51
N ALA A 34 14.17 -10.43 -7.10
CA ALA A 34 15.30 -9.86 -6.37
C ALA A 34 14.85 -8.73 -5.42
N GLU A 35 13.96 -7.85 -5.85
CA GLU A 35 13.37 -6.80 -5.00
C GLU A 35 12.60 -7.40 -3.82
N ARG A 36 11.84 -8.48 -4.06
CA ARG A 36 11.11 -9.19 -2.99
C ARG A 36 12.01 -9.87 -1.97
N ALA A 37 13.19 -10.33 -2.39
CA ALA A 37 14.17 -10.95 -1.52
C ALA A 37 15.07 -9.93 -0.77
N ALA A 38 15.11 -8.68 -1.23
CA ALA A 38 15.93 -7.64 -0.63
C ALA A 38 15.39 -7.23 0.74
N ALA A 39 16.30 -6.91 1.67
CA ALA A 39 15.96 -6.27 2.93
C ALA A 39 15.66 -4.79 2.69
N LEU A 40 14.55 -4.30 3.23
CA LEU A 40 14.12 -2.91 3.13
C LEU A 40 14.07 -2.24 4.52
N PRO A 41 14.18 -0.90 4.59
CA PRO A 41 13.85 -0.15 5.80
C PRO A 41 12.49 -0.55 6.38
N GLY A 42 12.40 -0.61 7.71
CA GLY A 42 11.20 -1.07 8.42
C GLY A 42 11.06 -2.60 8.55
N ASP A 43 11.87 -3.40 7.87
CA ASP A 43 11.70 -4.86 7.89
C ASP A 43 11.87 -5.51 9.28
N SER A 44 12.64 -4.88 10.17
CA SER A 44 12.84 -5.34 11.54
C SER A 44 11.65 -5.08 12.46
N LEU A 45 10.72 -4.18 12.08
CA LEU A 45 9.56 -3.82 12.89
C LEU A 45 8.52 -4.95 12.94
N VAL A 46 8.33 -5.64 11.80
CA VAL A 46 7.51 -6.85 11.69
C VAL A 46 8.40 -7.97 11.16
N PRO A 47 9.22 -8.62 12.01
CA PRO A 47 10.24 -9.55 11.55
C PRO A 47 9.67 -10.87 10.99
N ARG A 48 8.48 -11.27 11.45
CA ARG A 48 7.79 -12.51 11.04
C ARG A 48 6.37 -12.22 10.55
N PRO A 49 6.21 -11.49 9.43
CA PRO A 49 4.89 -11.15 8.91
C PRO A 49 4.16 -12.42 8.48
N LYS A 50 2.83 -12.41 8.58
CA LYS A 50 1.99 -13.46 8.00
C LYS A 50 1.60 -13.14 6.56
N VAL A 51 1.59 -11.86 6.21
CA VAL A 51 1.40 -11.41 4.83
C VAL A 51 2.41 -10.33 4.50
N GLN A 52 2.96 -10.43 3.29
CA GLN A 52 3.83 -9.43 2.70
C GLN A 52 3.42 -9.22 1.24
N THR A 53 3.36 -7.96 0.81
CA THR A 53 3.18 -7.57 -0.60
C THR A 53 4.31 -6.64 -1.01
N ASP A 54 4.73 -6.75 -2.26
CA ASP A 54 5.83 -6.01 -2.85
C ASP A 54 5.41 -5.52 -4.23
N HIS A 55 5.28 -4.21 -4.35
CA HIS A 55 4.84 -3.53 -5.56
C HIS A 55 5.89 -2.56 -6.03
N ALA A 56 6.13 -2.47 -7.34
CA ALA A 56 7.12 -1.53 -7.83
C ALA A 56 6.83 -1.00 -9.23
N VAL A 57 7.24 0.25 -9.47
CA VAL A 57 7.14 0.92 -10.76
C VAL A 57 8.39 1.77 -11.00
N THR A 58 8.77 1.95 -12.25
CA THR A 58 9.79 2.93 -12.63
C THR A 58 9.10 4.23 -13.01
N ILE A 59 9.52 5.32 -12.38
CA ILE A 59 9.04 6.69 -12.60
C ILE A 59 10.12 7.44 -13.38
N ASP A 60 9.73 8.10 -14.46
CA ASP A 60 10.58 8.86 -15.35
C ASP A 60 10.84 10.27 -14.79
N ALA A 61 11.19 10.33 -13.49
CA ALA A 61 11.53 11.54 -12.74
C ALA A 61 12.55 11.21 -11.62
N PRO A 62 13.38 12.17 -11.18
CA PRO A 62 14.34 11.97 -10.09
C PRO A 62 13.63 11.76 -8.74
N PRO A 63 14.29 11.15 -7.73
CA PRO A 63 13.69 10.94 -6.41
C PRO A 63 13.19 12.22 -5.75
N SER A 64 13.86 13.35 -5.97
CA SER A 64 13.47 14.68 -5.49
C SER A 64 12.11 15.16 -6.02
N ALA A 65 11.69 14.72 -7.21
CA ALA A 65 10.37 15.02 -7.78
C ALA A 65 9.29 14.05 -7.28
N VAL A 66 9.67 12.83 -6.88
CA VAL A 66 8.76 11.81 -6.35
C VAL A 66 8.47 12.02 -4.86
N TRP A 67 9.50 12.39 -4.09
CA TRP A 67 9.47 12.48 -2.64
C TRP A 67 8.35 13.36 -2.05
N PRO A 68 8.08 14.58 -2.58
CA PRO A 68 7.02 15.44 -2.04
C PRO A 68 5.64 14.77 -2.05
N TRP A 69 5.35 13.96 -3.07
CA TRP A 69 4.09 13.22 -3.16
C TRP A 69 3.95 12.17 -2.05
N LEU A 70 5.06 11.52 -1.65
CA LEU A 70 5.03 10.55 -0.56
C LEU A 70 4.81 11.23 0.79
N VAL A 71 5.48 12.36 1.02
CA VAL A 71 5.43 13.07 2.30
C VAL A 71 4.03 13.61 2.62
N GLN A 72 3.31 14.12 1.61
CA GLN A 72 1.99 14.73 1.81
C GLN A 72 0.83 13.74 1.82
N MET A 73 1.06 12.45 1.56
CA MET A 73 -0.02 11.47 1.45
C MET A 73 -0.78 11.29 2.77
N GLY A 74 -2.03 10.85 2.67
CA GLY A 74 -2.88 10.55 3.82
C GLY A 74 -4.33 10.97 3.65
N TRP A 75 -5.22 10.38 4.45
CA TRP A 75 -6.60 10.81 4.55
C TRP A 75 -6.69 12.21 5.18
N GLY A 76 -7.52 13.08 4.59
CA GLY A 76 -7.59 14.49 5.00
C GLY A 76 -6.31 15.31 4.71
N ARG A 77 -5.30 14.69 4.06
CA ARG A 77 -4.09 15.34 3.54
C ARG A 77 -4.19 15.40 2.01
N ALA A 78 -3.16 15.00 1.26
CA ALA A 78 -3.18 15.00 -0.20
C ALA A 78 -3.84 13.75 -0.84
N GLY A 79 -4.39 12.84 -0.02
CA GLY A 79 -4.96 11.57 -0.48
C GLY A 79 -3.93 10.46 -0.66
N TRP A 80 -4.40 9.31 -1.16
CA TRP A 80 -3.60 8.11 -1.37
C TRP A 80 -3.28 7.83 -2.85
N TYR A 81 -3.66 8.73 -3.76
CA TYR A 81 -3.40 8.67 -5.21
C TYR A 81 -4.02 7.47 -5.94
N THR A 82 -5.00 6.83 -5.33
CA THR A 82 -5.88 5.83 -5.95
C THR A 82 -6.76 6.45 -7.03
N ALA A 83 -7.23 5.63 -7.98
CA ALA A 83 -8.16 6.10 -9.00
C ALA A 83 -9.50 6.49 -8.37
N ARG A 84 -10.15 7.55 -8.87
CA ARG A 84 -11.37 8.10 -8.24
C ARG A 84 -12.51 7.09 -8.12
N TRP A 85 -12.62 6.14 -9.04
CA TRP A 85 -13.64 5.10 -8.98
C TRP A 85 -13.38 4.09 -7.84
N VAL A 86 -12.11 3.82 -7.52
CA VAL A 86 -11.70 2.98 -6.38
C VAL A 86 -12.11 3.65 -5.08
N ASP A 87 -11.77 4.94 -4.93
CA ASP A 87 -12.16 5.73 -3.76
C ASP A 87 -13.68 5.72 -3.58
N ARG A 88 -14.45 6.00 -4.64
CA ARG A 88 -15.92 6.06 -4.53
C ARG A 88 -16.55 4.71 -4.14
N LEU A 89 -15.95 3.60 -4.57
CA LEU A 89 -16.51 2.27 -4.32
C LEU A 89 -16.08 1.69 -2.97
N PHE A 90 -14.81 1.84 -2.61
CA PHE A 90 -14.22 1.17 -1.44
C PHE A 90 -13.96 2.12 -0.27
N PHE A 91 -13.76 3.41 -0.53
CA PHE A 91 -13.40 4.42 0.47
C PHE A 91 -14.20 5.71 0.27
N PRO A 92 -15.54 5.68 0.40
CA PRO A 92 -16.40 6.82 0.07
C PRO A 92 -16.11 8.07 0.92
N ALA A 93 -15.43 7.91 2.05
CA ALA A 93 -14.93 9.01 2.88
C ALA A 93 -13.70 9.72 2.30
N ASN A 94 -13.09 9.23 1.21
CA ASN A 94 -11.95 9.85 0.56
C ASN A 94 -12.39 11.01 -0.34
N GLY A 95 -11.79 12.18 -0.12
CA GLY A 95 -11.77 13.26 -1.10
C GLY A 95 -10.94 12.90 -2.34
N PRO A 96 -11.00 13.71 -3.41
CA PRO A 96 -10.07 13.57 -4.52
C PRO A 96 -8.62 13.78 -4.04
N SER A 97 -7.69 12.98 -4.55
CA SER A 97 -6.26 13.19 -4.26
C SER A 97 -5.75 14.47 -4.92
N ALA A 98 -4.87 15.20 -4.24
CA ALA A 98 -4.27 16.43 -4.74
C ALA A 98 -3.54 16.20 -6.08
N ASP A 99 -3.49 17.23 -6.91
CA ASP A 99 -2.82 17.26 -8.21
C ASP A 99 -1.59 18.16 -8.22
N HIS A 100 -1.25 18.76 -7.08
CA HIS A 100 -0.06 19.58 -6.85
C HIS A 100 0.57 19.26 -5.48
N VAL A 101 1.79 19.73 -5.28
CA VAL A 101 2.49 19.66 -3.98
C VAL A 101 1.95 20.76 -3.08
N VAL A 102 1.45 20.39 -1.90
CA VAL A 102 0.90 21.30 -0.89
C VAL A 102 2.00 21.61 0.12
N ALA A 103 2.41 22.88 0.19
CA ALA A 103 3.57 23.32 0.97
C ALA A 103 3.42 22.97 2.48
N GLU A 104 2.22 23.15 3.00
CA GLU A 104 1.86 22.92 4.41
C GLU A 104 1.92 21.44 4.81
N LEU A 105 1.91 20.52 3.85
CA LEU A 105 1.95 19.08 4.09
C LEU A 105 3.37 18.49 4.00
N GLN A 106 4.38 19.30 3.65
CA GLN A 106 5.76 18.83 3.44
C GLN A 106 6.56 18.63 4.73
N ASP A 107 6.11 19.23 5.82
CA ASP A 107 6.80 19.17 7.12
C ASP A 107 6.28 18.00 7.94
N ILE A 108 6.96 16.85 7.81
CA ILE A 108 6.70 15.65 8.62
C ILE A 108 8.00 15.15 9.24
N ASP A 109 7.90 14.54 10.41
CA ASP A 109 9.01 13.96 11.16
C ASP A 109 8.69 12.54 11.63
N VAL A 110 9.69 11.84 12.15
CA VAL A 110 9.46 10.59 12.89
C VAL A 110 8.52 10.88 14.06
N GLY A 111 7.44 10.10 14.16
CA GLY A 111 6.36 10.27 15.12
C GLY A 111 5.10 10.92 14.55
N THR A 112 5.19 11.63 13.40
CA THR A 112 4.03 12.25 12.75
C THR A 112 2.95 11.20 12.48
N PHE A 113 1.71 11.52 12.85
CA PHE A 113 0.54 10.70 12.58
C PHE A 113 -0.06 11.07 11.23
N ILE A 114 -0.23 10.07 10.37
CA ILE A 114 -0.86 10.15 9.05
C ILE A 114 -2.22 9.47 9.15
N PRO A 115 -3.33 10.24 9.14
CA PRO A 115 -4.67 9.66 9.21
C PRO A 115 -4.96 8.77 8.00
N ASP A 116 -5.75 7.72 8.20
CA ASP A 116 -6.22 6.82 7.14
C ASP A 116 -7.76 6.73 7.06
N GLY A 117 -8.46 7.56 7.82
CA GLY A 117 -9.91 7.66 7.76
C GLY A 117 -10.44 8.79 8.64
N PRO A 118 -11.78 8.95 8.69
CA PRO A 118 -12.43 9.91 9.56
C PRO A 118 -11.93 9.83 11.00
N PRO A 119 -11.83 10.96 11.73
CA PRO A 119 -11.24 10.99 13.08
C PRO A 119 -11.85 9.98 14.05
N GLU A 120 -13.15 9.69 13.91
CA GLU A 120 -13.90 8.75 14.73
C GLU A 120 -13.42 7.30 14.56
N THR A 121 -12.69 6.99 13.49
CA THR A 121 -12.11 5.67 13.27
C THR A 121 -10.84 5.46 14.10
N GLU A 122 -10.14 6.54 14.47
CA GLU A 122 -8.79 6.48 15.06
C GLU A 122 -7.82 5.58 14.25
N CYS A 123 -8.06 5.46 12.93
CA CYS A 123 -7.21 4.70 12.02
C CYS A 123 -6.16 5.63 11.40
N GLY A 124 -4.91 5.19 11.42
CA GLY A 124 -3.83 5.89 10.75
C GLY A 124 -2.50 5.19 10.96
N LEU A 125 -1.43 5.82 10.49
CA LEU A 125 -0.08 5.31 10.55
C LEU A 125 0.85 6.36 11.14
N HIS A 126 1.83 5.93 11.93
CA HIS A 126 2.91 6.79 12.39
C HIS A 126 4.11 6.67 11.47
N VAL A 127 4.75 7.79 11.16
CA VAL A 127 6.07 7.81 10.56
C VAL A 127 7.07 7.23 11.56
N VAL A 128 7.70 6.12 11.23
CA VAL A 128 8.69 5.44 12.09
C VAL A 128 10.10 5.57 11.54
N GLU A 129 10.23 5.88 10.26
CA GLU A 129 11.51 6.15 9.63
C GLU A 129 11.33 7.11 8.46
N LEU A 130 12.19 8.12 8.37
CA LEU A 130 12.18 9.13 7.33
C LEU A 130 13.60 9.37 6.83
N ARG A 131 13.89 8.94 5.59
CA ARG A 131 15.13 9.20 4.88
C ARG A 131 14.79 9.96 3.61
N ALA A 132 15.06 11.27 3.61
CA ALA A 132 14.74 12.15 2.49
C ALA A 132 15.13 11.55 1.13
N GLU A 133 14.20 11.58 0.19
CA GLU A 133 14.34 11.08 -1.19
C GLU A 133 14.74 9.59 -1.32
N ARG A 134 14.63 8.81 -0.23
CA ARG A 134 15.08 7.41 -0.21
C ARG A 134 14.09 6.45 0.42
N ALA A 135 13.55 6.77 1.60
CA ALA A 135 12.66 5.86 2.30
C ALA A 135 11.71 6.59 3.24
N LEU A 136 10.42 6.27 3.15
CA LEU A 136 9.40 6.62 4.15
C LEU A 136 8.82 5.31 4.68
N VAL A 137 8.93 5.08 5.99
CA VAL A 137 8.35 3.92 6.65
C VAL A 137 7.24 4.37 7.59
N LEU A 138 6.07 3.81 7.39
CA LEU A 138 4.89 4.01 8.22
C LEU A 138 4.56 2.73 8.98
N ARG A 139 4.05 2.87 10.22
CA ARG A 139 3.57 1.74 11.02
C ARG A 139 2.20 2.04 11.59
N SER A 140 1.30 1.06 11.57
CA SER A 140 -0.01 1.12 12.19
C SER A 140 -0.26 -0.09 13.05
N ASN A 141 -0.82 0.17 14.23
CA ASN A 141 -1.42 -0.83 15.11
C ASN A 141 -2.93 -0.60 15.31
N SER A 142 -3.50 0.41 14.64
CA SER A 142 -4.90 0.81 14.76
C SER A 142 -5.72 0.53 13.50
N HIS A 143 -5.12 -0.05 12.46
CA HIS A 143 -5.78 -0.19 11.15
C HIS A 143 -6.96 -1.19 11.12
N LEU A 144 -7.14 -2.02 12.15
CA LEU A 144 -8.34 -2.84 12.28
C LEU A 144 -9.55 -1.95 12.61
N PRO A 145 -10.74 -2.24 12.07
CA PRO A 145 -11.97 -1.57 12.48
C PRO A 145 -12.13 -1.62 14.00
N LYS A 146 -12.55 -0.51 14.62
CA LYS A 146 -12.70 -0.41 16.10
C LYS A 146 -13.45 -1.59 16.73
N ALA A 147 -14.52 -2.06 16.08
CA ALA A 147 -15.31 -3.20 16.55
C ALA A 147 -14.53 -4.52 16.64
N TRP A 148 -13.44 -4.65 15.87
CA TRP A 148 -12.59 -5.83 15.79
C TRP A 148 -11.35 -5.74 16.69
N ARG A 149 -10.92 -4.53 17.10
CA ARG A 149 -9.74 -4.32 17.96
C ARG A 149 -9.84 -5.00 19.34
N ARG A 150 -11.05 -5.34 19.80
CA ARG A 150 -11.25 -6.13 21.03
C ARG A 150 -10.97 -7.64 20.86
N TRP A 151 -10.93 -8.12 19.62
CA TRP A 151 -10.79 -9.54 19.28
C TRP A 151 -9.47 -9.86 18.59
N ALA A 152 -8.87 -8.86 17.95
CA ALA A 152 -7.62 -9.01 17.25
C ALA A 152 -6.76 -7.74 17.34
N GLU A 153 -5.46 -7.95 17.41
CA GLU A 153 -4.43 -6.94 17.23
C GLU A 153 -3.84 -7.05 15.82
N LEU A 154 -3.27 -5.95 15.34
CA LEU A 154 -2.61 -5.86 14.05
C LEU A 154 -1.31 -5.09 14.25
N ASP A 155 -0.24 -5.57 13.64
CA ASP A 155 0.99 -4.82 13.46
C ASP A 155 1.29 -4.76 11.97
N TRP A 156 1.23 -3.56 11.40
CA TRP A 156 1.29 -3.33 9.96
C TRP A 156 2.31 -2.25 9.64
N THR A 157 3.25 -2.55 8.75
CA THR A 157 4.22 -1.58 8.23
C THR A 157 4.09 -1.39 6.73
N TRP A 158 4.22 -0.15 6.28
CA TRP A 158 4.37 0.26 4.89
C TRP A 158 5.75 0.89 4.71
N ALA A 159 6.53 0.38 3.75
CA ALA A 159 7.82 0.93 3.38
C ALA A 159 7.76 1.41 1.93
N PHE A 160 7.95 2.71 1.74
CA PHE A 160 8.02 3.37 0.45
C PHE A 160 9.46 3.74 0.15
N VAL A 161 10.10 3.01 -0.76
CA VAL A 161 11.53 3.10 -1.05
C VAL A 161 11.75 3.65 -2.45
N LEU A 162 12.57 4.68 -2.56
CA LEU A 162 12.97 5.33 -3.80
C LEU A 162 14.42 5.00 -4.10
N THR A 163 14.65 4.25 -5.17
CA THR A 163 16.00 3.94 -5.64
C THR A 163 16.29 4.74 -6.91
N PRO A 164 17.30 5.63 -6.92
CA PRO A 164 17.68 6.32 -8.14
C PRO A 164 18.23 5.32 -9.17
N VAL A 165 17.77 5.44 -10.42
CA VAL A 165 18.25 4.66 -11.58
C VAL A 165 18.61 5.61 -12.73
N ASP A 166 19.33 5.10 -13.73
CA ASP A 166 19.77 5.87 -14.90
C ASP A 166 20.52 7.16 -14.57
N GLY A 167 21.43 7.07 -13.59
CA GLY A 167 22.21 8.20 -13.10
C GLY A 167 21.41 9.19 -12.24
N GLY A 168 20.26 8.77 -11.71
CA GLY A 168 19.39 9.60 -10.85
C GLY A 168 18.31 10.36 -11.61
N ARG A 169 18.23 10.22 -12.94
CA ARG A 169 17.17 10.84 -13.76
C ARG A 169 15.82 10.17 -13.61
N ARG A 170 15.81 8.90 -13.18
CA ARG A 170 14.61 8.10 -12.98
C ARG A 170 14.63 7.47 -11.60
N THR A 171 13.47 7.04 -11.14
CA THR A 171 13.29 6.46 -9.81
C THR A 171 12.62 5.11 -9.93
N ARG A 172 13.24 4.08 -9.35
CA ARG A 172 12.56 2.83 -9.05
C ARG A 172 11.85 2.99 -7.72
N TYR A 173 10.52 3.11 -7.77
CA TYR A 173 9.66 3.22 -6.60
C TYR A 173 9.17 1.83 -6.20
N HIS A 174 9.53 1.40 -4.99
CA HIS A 174 9.13 0.12 -4.38
C HIS A 174 8.29 0.39 -3.14
N PHE A 175 7.06 -0.13 -3.13
CA PHE A 175 6.18 -0.16 -1.98
C PHE A 175 6.11 -1.59 -1.42
N ARG A 176 6.53 -1.78 -0.17
CA ARG A 176 6.38 -3.03 0.58
C ARG A 176 5.40 -2.85 1.74
N SER A 177 4.49 -3.79 1.87
CA SER A 177 3.53 -3.86 2.97
C SER A 177 3.74 -5.17 3.72
N ARG A 178 3.85 -5.13 5.05
CA ARG A 178 4.06 -6.32 5.90
C ARG A 178 3.15 -6.26 7.11
N TRP A 179 2.40 -7.32 7.37
CA TRP A 179 1.59 -7.37 8.58
C TRP A 179 1.45 -8.76 9.18
N VAL A 180 1.11 -8.72 10.46
CA VAL A 180 0.71 -9.87 11.27
C VAL A 180 -0.43 -9.43 12.18
N THR A 181 -1.31 -10.36 12.49
CA THR A 181 -2.38 -10.17 13.46
C THR A 181 -2.21 -11.11 14.63
N GLU A 182 -2.77 -10.76 15.77
CA GLU A 182 -2.98 -11.67 16.88
C GLU A 182 -4.48 -11.77 17.17
N PRO A 183 -5.11 -12.95 17.04
CA PRO A 183 -4.51 -14.22 16.67
C PRO A 183 -4.07 -14.29 15.20
N TRP A 184 -3.07 -15.12 14.91
CA TRP A 184 -2.42 -15.17 13.58
C TRP A 184 -3.36 -15.53 12.43
N TRP A 185 -4.42 -16.30 12.68
CA TRP A 185 -5.35 -16.72 11.65
C TRP A 185 -6.17 -15.56 11.09
N PHE A 186 -6.28 -14.44 11.82
CA PHE A 186 -6.91 -13.22 11.31
C PHE A 186 -6.17 -12.66 10.09
N SER A 187 -4.87 -12.91 9.97
CA SER A 187 -4.07 -12.53 8.80
C SER A 187 -4.49 -13.31 7.54
N LEU A 188 -5.10 -14.50 7.68
CA LEU A 188 -5.65 -15.23 6.54
C LEU A 188 -6.86 -14.51 5.94
N LEU A 189 -7.66 -13.84 6.76
CA LEU A 189 -8.76 -13.00 6.27
C LEU A 189 -8.22 -11.82 5.47
N GLY A 190 -7.13 -11.19 5.96
CA GLY A 190 -6.41 -10.16 5.22
C GLY A 190 -5.83 -10.69 3.90
N LEU A 191 -5.28 -11.90 3.90
CA LEU A 191 -4.76 -12.53 2.68
C LEU A 191 -5.83 -12.75 1.61
N LEU A 192 -7.02 -13.19 2.00
CA LEU A 192 -8.11 -13.51 1.05
C LEU A 192 -8.99 -12.31 0.70
N GLY A 193 -8.97 -11.25 1.51
CA GLY A 193 -9.79 -10.04 1.26
C GLY A 193 -8.96 -8.84 0.84
N VAL A 194 -7.93 -8.51 1.61
CA VAL A 194 -7.14 -7.28 1.43
C VAL A 194 -6.15 -7.41 0.28
N VAL A 195 -5.41 -8.53 0.17
CA VAL A 195 -4.38 -8.69 -0.89
C VAL A 195 -4.95 -8.63 -2.31
N PRO A 196 -6.08 -9.28 -2.66
CA PRO A 196 -6.70 -9.12 -3.97
C PRO A 196 -7.08 -7.67 -4.28
N ALA A 197 -7.60 -6.94 -3.28
CA ALA A 197 -7.90 -5.52 -3.42
C ALA A 197 -6.63 -4.66 -3.54
N ASP A 198 -5.56 -5.05 -2.83
CA ASP A 198 -4.26 -4.38 -2.83
C ASP A 198 -3.65 -4.34 -4.25
N PHE A 199 -3.93 -5.36 -5.08
CA PHE A 199 -3.55 -5.30 -6.50
C PHE A 199 -4.06 -4.03 -7.19
N VAL A 200 -5.32 -3.64 -6.95
CA VAL A 200 -5.90 -2.45 -7.54
C VAL A 200 -5.39 -1.20 -6.84
N MET A 201 -5.42 -1.19 -5.50
CA MET A 201 -5.06 -0.02 -4.69
C MET A 201 -3.58 0.35 -4.84
N ALA A 202 -2.66 -0.59 -4.61
CA ALA A 202 -1.24 -0.35 -4.71
C ALA A 202 -0.83 0.00 -6.15
N ARG A 203 -1.39 -0.69 -7.16
CA ARG A 203 -1.15 -0.33 -8.56
C ARG A 203 -1.57 1.10 -8.85
N ASP A 204 -2.79 1.48 -8.46
CA ASP A 204 -3.31 2.80 -8.78
C ASP A 204 -2.58 3.89 -7.98
N HIS A 205 -2.21 3.64 -6.71
CA HIS A 205 -1.31 4.49 -5.94
C HIS A 205 0.02 4.72 -6.68
N LEU A 206 0.73 3.64 -7.05
CA LEU A 206 2.01 3.72 -7.75
C LEU A 206 1.90 4.51 -9.06
N ARG A 207 0.84 4.27 -9.84
CA ARG A 207 0.57 4.98 -11.10
C ARG A 207 0.18 6.44 -10.86
N GLY A 208 -0.57 6.70 -9.80
CA GLY A 208 -1.01 8.04 -9.40
C GLY A 208 0.16 8.91 -8.98
N VAL A 209 1.12 8.35 -8.23
CA VAL A 209 2.39 9.01 -7.90
C VAL A 209 3.23 9.20 -9.16
N LYS A 210 3.40 8.15 -9.99
CA LYS A 210 4.15 8.23 -11.27
C LYS A 210 3.67 9.39 -12.14
N ALA A 211 2.37 9.43 -12.44
CA ALA A 211 1.80 10.43 -13.33
C ALA A 211 2.01 11.87 -12.83
N ARG A 212 1.93 12.08 -11.51
CA ARG A 212 2.11 13.40 -10.89
C ARG A 212 3.57 13.83 -10.86
N ALA A 213 4.47 12.93 -10.50
CA ALA A 213 5.90 13.19 -10.48
C ALA A 213 6.47 13.46 -11.89
N GLU A 214 5.92 12.83 -12.93
CA GLU A 214 6.32 13.04 -14.33
C GLU A 214 5.72 14.30 -14.95
N ALA A 215 4.56 14.76 -14.44
CA ALA A 215 3.92 15.98 -14.90
C ALA A 215 4.48 17.25 -14.24
N ALA A 216 5.17 17.12 -13.10
CA ALA A 216 5.76 18.25 -12.41
C ALA A 216 6.90 18.85 -13.26
N PRO A 217 6.88 20.16 -13.59
CA PRO A 217 8.03 20.80 -14.19
C PRO A 217 9.19 20.75 -13.19
N GLY A 218 10.31 20.17 -13.62
CA GLY A 218 11.54 20.04 -12.84
C GLY A 218 12.28 21.35 -12.64
#